data_AF-B8FGV5-F1
#
_entry.id   AF-B8FGV5-F1
#
_cell.length_a   1.000
_cell.length_b   1.000
_cell.length_c   1.000
_cell.angle_alpha   90.00
_cell.angle_beta   90.00
_cell.angle_gamma   90.00
#
_symmetry.space_group_name_H-M   'P 1'
#
loop_
_entity.id
_entity.type
_entity.pdbx_description
1 polymer ?
#
loop_
_entity_poly.entity_id
_entity_poly.type
_entity_poly.pdbx_seq_one_letter_code
_entity_poly.pdbx_strand_id
1 'polypeptide(L)'
;MSKQNDSISCKVKQYRQEAGVSQAQLADLVGVKRQAIYDIESGKYLPNTGVALKLARHLGATVEELFVEECEEDGRELVLPEGGEDSGGRVSLARVRDKLVGYPLEGEYAFSHELKAADGVIGSKGKGLKILGTGSAAENSVFLMGCDPAFTLLAAHVSRKDPKARVLCRFASSHASLNALARGETHIAGTHLHDEPGSSANVSAAREKIALTGGLVMGFSMMEEGLMVAPGNPLGLRSAADLASGMVRIVNREPGAALRVLLDDQLAKAGVPGPAIPGYEKTVKSHNQGAQMVACGAADAALGLRPIAHAFGLDFVPIAEVRCDLVIPSDLIEHPTIRVMLDVMQTRHFREEIDLLRGYHPGQTGAVIAQF
;
A
#
# COMPACT_ATOMS: atom_id res chain seq x y z
N MET A 1 8.98 -39.96 -7.85
CA MET A 1 8.06 -38.93 -8.40
C MET A 1 6.71 -39.11 -7.71
N SER A 2 6.03 -38.00 -7.36
CA SER A 2 4.78 -37.91 -6.58
C SER A 2 4.93 -37.73 -5.05
N LYS A 3 5.39 -36.54 -4.66
CA LYS A 3 5.15 -35.87 -3.36
C LYS A 3 5.08 -34.35 -3.60
N GLN A 4 4.29 -33.92 -4.58
CA GLN A 4 4.29 -32.53 -5.06
C GLN A 4 2.95 -31.79 -4.86
N ASN A 5 1.96 -32.43 -4.19
CA ASN A 5 0.59 -31.92 -4.09
C ASN A 5 0.11 -31.62 -2.66
N ASP A 6 0.95 -31.80 -1.63
CA ASP A 6 0.53 -31.59 -0.23
C ASP A 6 0.61 -30.12 0.23
N SER A 7 1.08 -29.20 -0.61
CA SER A 7 1.30 -27.79 -0.24
C SER A 7 0.23 -26.82 -0.78
N ILE A 8 -0.92 -27.28 -1.30
CA ILE A 8 -1.95 -26.36 -1.83
C ILE A 8 -3.26 -26.54 -1.06
N SER A 9 -3.63 -25.53 -0.28
CA SER A 9 -4.93 -25.44 0.37
C SER A 9 -6.00 -24.91 -0.59
N CYS A 10 -7.23 -25.45 -0.49
CA CYS A 10 -8.34 -25.08 -1.38
C CYS A 10 -9.42 -24.30 -0.62
N LYS A 11 -9.69 -23.06 -1.05
CA LYS A 11 -10.70 -22.16 -0.48
C LYS A 11 -12.01 -22.10 -1.27
N VAL A 12 -12.17 -22.92 -2.33
CA VAL A 12 -13.36 -22.94 -3.20
C VAL A 12 -14.66 -23.08 -2.40
N LYS A 13 -14.67 -23.89 -1.34
CA LYS A 13 -15.84 -24.09 -0.48
C LYS A 13 -16.30 -22.80 0.21
N GLN A 14 -15.35 -22.00 0.71
CA GLN A 14 -15.62 -20.75 1.41
C GLN A 14 -16.25 -19.74 0.44
N TYR A 15 -15.57 -19.45 -0.68
CA TYR A 15 -16.05 -18.53 -1.71
C TYR A 15 -17.41 -18.94 -2.28
N ARG A 16 -17.64 -20.25 -2.46
CA ARG A 16 -18.93 -20.77 -2.91
C ARG A 16 -20.05 -20.47 -1.89
N GLN A 17 -19.77 -20.59 -0.60
CA GLN A 17 -20.74 -20.30 0.46
C GLN A 17 -21.06 -18.81 0.56
N GLU A 18 -20.05 -17.95 0.45
CA GLU A 18 -20.21 -16.49 0.40
C GLU A 18 -21.03 -16.03 -0.81
N ALA A 19 -20.84 -16.68 -1.97
CA ALA A 19 -21.64 -16.44 -3.16
C ALA A 19 -23.06 -17.07 -3.11
N GLY A 20 -23.39 -17.84 -2.07
CA GLY A 20 -24.70 -18.49 -1.92
C GLY A 20 -24.98 -19.62 -2.94
N VAL A 21 -23.94 -20.20 -3.54
CA VAL A 21 -24.07 -21.19 -4.62
C VAL A 21 -23.94 -22.63 -4.07
N SER A 22 -24.74 -23.56 -4.57
CA SER A 22 -24.59 -24.99 -4.23
C SER A 22 -23.49 -25.66 -5.07
N GLN A 23 -22.92 -26.78 -4.60
CA GLN A 23 -21.92 -27.53 -5.38
C GLN A 23 -22.45 -27.98 -6.75
N ALA A 24 -23.75 -28.29 -6.86
CA ALA A 24 -24.38 -28.68 -8.11
C ALA A 24 -24.45 -27.50 -9.09
N GLN A 25 -24.93 -26.34 -8.62
CA GLN A 25 -24.98 -25.12 -9.43
C GLN A 25 -23.58 -24.69 -9.89
N LEU A 26 -22.57 -24.74 -9.01
CA LEU A 26 -21.20 -24.41 -9.39
C LEU A 26 -20.63 -25.39 -10.42
N ALA A 27 -20.94 -26.68 -10.28
CA ALA A 27 -20.54 -27.69 -11.25
C ALA A 27 -21.13 -27.44 -12.64
N ASP A 28 -22.41 -27.08 -12.71
CA ASP A 28 -23.10 -26.75 -13.95
C ASP A 28 -22.49 -25.50 -14.61
N LEU A 29 -22.21 -24.46 -13.83
CA LEU A 29 -21.59 -23.22 -14.29
C LEU A 29 -20.18 -23.43 -14.87
N VAL A 30 -19.38 -24.30 -14.23
CA VAL A 30 -18.00 -24.59 -14.65
C VAL A 30 -17.97 -25.64 -15.79
N GLY A 31 -19.03 -26.43 -15.93
CA GLY A 31 -19.12 -27.53 -16.90
C GLY A 31 -18.39 -28.79 -16.44
N VAL A 32 -18.46 -29.11 -15.15
CA VAL A 32 -17.89 -30.31 -14.54
C VAL A 32 -18.96 -31.09 -13.77
N LYS A 33 -18.66 -32.32 -13.34
CA LYS A 33 -19.60 -33.08 -12.49
C LYS A 33 -19.59 -32.52 -11.07
N ARG A 34 -20.73 -32.57 -10.37
CA ARG A 34 -20.84 -32.22 -8.94
C ARG A 34 -19.74 -32.88 -8.08
N GLN A 35 -19.43 -34.15 -8.37
CA GLN A 35 -18.38 -34.88 -7.66
C GLN A 35 -17.00 -34.22 -7.81
N ALA A 36 -16.69 -33.65 -8.98
CA ALA A 36 -15.43 -32.96 -9.19
C ALA A 36 -15.32 -31.72 -8.29
N ILE A 37 -16.41 -30.95 -8.13
CA ILE A 37 -16.43 -29.82 -7.18
C ILE A 37 -16.20 -30.30 -5.74
N TYR A 38 -16.83 -31.41 -5.33
CA TYR A 38 -16.60 -32.00 -4.01
C TYR A 38 -15.14 -32.44 -3.81
N ASP A 39 -14.55 -33.10 -4.81
CA ASP A 39 -13.16 -33.57 -4.74
C ASP A 39 -12.16 -32.41 -4.73
N ILE A 40 -12.47 -31.30 -5.40
CA ILE A 40 -11.72 -30.04 -5.33
C ILE A 40 -11.83 -29.43 -3.93
N GLU A 41 -13.06 -29.24 -3.43
CA GLU A 41 -13.31 -28.63 -2.11
C GLU A 41 -12.72 -29.44 -0.94
N SER A 42 -12.53 -30.75 -1.13
CA SER A 42 -11.92 -31.64 -0.14
C SER A 42 -10.42 -31.83 -0.31
N GLY A 43 -9.80 -31.16 -1.29
CA GLY A 43 -8.36 -31.25 -1.56
C GLY A 43 -7.90 -32.57 -2.20
N LYS A 44 -8.83 -33.46 -2.56
CA LYS A 44 -8.51 -34.75 -3.21
C LYS A 44 -8.07 -34.60 -4.66
N TYR A 45 -8.50 -33.52 -5.31
CA TYR A 45 -8.24 -33.27 -6.72
C TYR A 45 -7.94 -31.79 -6.95
N LEU A 46 -6.74 -31.51 -7.45
CA LEU A 46 -6.41 -30.17 -7.97
C LEU A 46 -6.92 -30.06 -9.41
N PRO A 47 -7.74 -29.04 -9.72
CA PRO A 47 -8.26 -28.85 -11.06
C PRO A 47 -7.16 -28.47 -12.04
N ASN A 48 -7.36 -28.78 -13.32
CA ASN A 48 -6.55 -28.18 -14.37
C ASN A 48 -6.81 -26.67 -14.47
N THR A 49 -5.89 -25.96 -15.15
CA THR A 49 -5.96 -24.50 -15.33
C THR A 49 -7.29 -24.02 -15.89
N GLY A 50 -7.90 -24.77 -16.81
CA GLY A 50 -9.18 -24.39 -17.42
C GLY A 50 -10.35 -24.42 -16.42
N VAL A 51 -10.40 -25.43 -15.55
CA VAL A 51 -11.41 -25.52 -14.48
C VAL A 51 -11.15 -24.47 -13.41
N ALA A 52 -9.88 -24.25 -13.02
CA ALA A 52 -9.51 -23.23 -12.05
C ALA A 52 -9.91 -21.80 -12.48
N LEU A 53 -9.62 -21.43 -13.73
CA LEU A 53 -9.99 -20.11 -14.27
C LEU A 53 -11.51 -19.90 -14.38
N LYS A 54 -12.27 -20.97 -14.61
CA LYS A 54 -13.74 -20.90 -14.62
C LYS A 54 -14.29 -20.72 -13.20
N LEU A 55 -13.72 -21.44 -12.23
CA LEU A 55 -14.08 -21.28 -10.82
C LEU A 55 -13.84 -19.85 -10.35
N ALA A 56 -12.63 -19.32 -10.57
CA ALA A 56 -12.23 -17.95 -10.28
C ALA A 56 -13.26 -16.93 -10.79
N ARG A 57 -13.59 -17.03 -12.09
CA ARG A 57 -14.56 -16.13 -12.74
C ARG A 57 -15.97 -16.17 -12.14
N HIS A 58 -16.48 -17.35 -11.82
CA HIS A 58 -17.86 -17.50 -11.31
C HIS A 58 -17.97 -17.18 -9.83
N LEU A 59 -16.87 -17.30 -9.09
CA LEU A 59 -16.80 -16.99 -7.66
C LEU A 59 -16.33 -15.54 -7.41
N GLY A 60 -15.98 -14.78 -8.45
CA GLY A 60 -15.52 -13.40 -8.32
C GLY A 60 -14.15 -13.28 -7.63
N ALA A 61 -13.30 -14.30 -7.77
CA ALA A 61 -11.99 -14.41 -7.11
C ALA A 61 -10.89 -14.69 -8.14
N THR A 62 -9.61 -14.56 -7.76
CA THR A 62 -8.48 -15.04 -8.58
C THR A 62 -8.18 -16.51 -8.32
N VAL A 63 -7.41 -17.15 -9.21
CA VAL A 63 -7.04 -18.57 -9.02
C VAL A 63 -6.21 -18.75 -7.76
N GLU A 64 -5.34 -17.79 -7.47
CA GLU A 64 -4.44 -17.74 -6.31
C GLU A 64 -5.19 -17.54 -4.99
N GLU A 65 -6.38 -16.93 -5.03
CA GLU A 65 -7.26 -16.82 -3.86
C GLU A 65 -8.00 -18.13 -3.57
N LEU A 66 -8.32 -18.91 -4.61
CA LEU A 66 -9.02 -20.19 -4.50
C LEU A 66 -8.09 -21.37 -4.18
N PHE A 67 -6.85 -21.33 -4.68
CA PHE A 67 -5.85 -22.38 -4.55
C PHE A 67 -4.55 -21.77 -4.03
N VAL A 68 -4.32 -21.99 -2.75
CA VAL A 68 -3.37 -21.25 -1.95
C VAL A 68 -2.19 -22.17 -1.64
N GLU A 69 -1.03 -21.87 -2.20
CA GLU A 69 0.21 -22.56 -1.82
C GLU A 69 0.54 -22.21 -0.36
N GLU A 70 0.57 -23.23 0.50
CA GLU A 70 1.03 -23.15 1.87
C GLU A 70 2.54 -22.95 1.86
N CYS A 71 2.99 -21.81 2.40
CA CYS A 71 4.41 -21.64 2.71
C CYS A 71 4.76 -22.59 3.84
N GLU A 72 5.82 -23.37 3.69
CA GLU A 72 6.33 -24.20 4.77
C GLU A 72 6.60 -23.32 5.99
N GLU A 73 5.90 -23.61 7.10
CA GLU A 73 6.26 -23.05 8.39
C GLU A 73 7.67 -23.55 8.71
N ASP A 74 8.61 -22.61 8.79
CA ASP A 74 9.96 -22.92 9.19
C ASP A 74 9.97 -23.25 10.69
N GLY A 75 9.82 -24.54 11.02
CA GLY A 75 9.80 -25.05 12.39
C GLY A 75 11.13 -24.91 13.16
N ARG A 76 12.10 -24.16 12.61
CA ARG A 76 13.32 -23.79 13.31
C ARG A 76 13.00 -22.77 14.40
N GLU A 77 13.67 -22.93 15.54
CA GLU A 77 13.57 -21.99 16.65
C GLU A 77 14.03 -20.59 16.20
N LEU A 78 13.09 -19.64 16.19
CA LEU A 78 13.36 -18.24 15.93
C LEU A 78 13.83 -17.57 17.21
N VAL A 79 15.04 -17.04 17.19
CA VAL A 79 15.54 -16.21 18.30
C VAL A 79 15.14 -14.77 18.05
N LEU A 80 14.39 -14.18 18.98
CA LEU A 80 14.06 -12.76 19.00
C LEU A 80 14.86 -12.09 20.13
N PRO A 81 16.00 -11.43 19.83
CA PRO A 81 16.83 -10.82 20.86
C PRO A 81 16.15 -9.65 21.57
N GLU A 82 15.21 -8.98 20.89
CA GLU A 82 14.49 -7.80 21.37
C GLU A 82 13.00 -7.94 21.05
N GLY A 83 12.15 -7.84 22.07
CA GLY A 83 10.69 -7.88 21.94
C GLY A 83 10.14 -9.22 21.39
N GLY A 84 8.81 -9.30 21.25
CA GLY A 84 8.16 -10.34 20.42
C GLY A 84 7.59 -11.57 21.13
N GLU A 85 7.39 -11.55 22.45
CA GLU A 85 6.76 -12.71 23.12
C GLU A 85 5.24 -12.80 22.91
N ASP A 86 4.53 -11.75 22.49
CA ASP A 86 3.06 -11.74 22.65
C ASP A 86 2.16 -11.19 21.52
N SER A 87 2.68 -10.95 20.31
CA SER A 87 1.78 -10.69 19.16
C SER A 87 2.48 -10.88 17.82
N GLY A 88 1.88 -11.69 16.94
CA GLY A 88 2.33 -11.86 15.56
C GLY A 88 2.50 -10.51 14.83
N GLY A 89 3.45 -10.45 13.91
CA GLY A 89 3.80 -9.20 13.24
C GLY A 89 4.92 -9.38 12.22
N ARG A 90 5.37 -8.26 11.63
CA ARG A 90 6.45 -8.25 10.64
C ARG A 90 7.81 -8.31 11.32
N VAL A 91 8.72 -9.11 10.77
CA VAL A 91 10.10 -9.28 11.28
C VAL A 91 11.12 -9.17 10.16
N SER A 92 12.29 -8.62 10.48
CA SER A 92 13.49 -8.79 9.67
C SER A 92 14.24 -10.04 10.13
N LEU A 93 14.77 -10.83 9.20
CA LEU A 93 15.40 -12.11 9.51
C LEU A 93 16.83 -12.16 8.97
N ALA A 94 17.73 -12.75 9.77
CA ALA A 94 19.09 -13.06 9.34
C ALA A 94 19.56 -14.37 9.99
N ARG A 95 20.38 -15.13 9.25
CA ARG A 95 21.06 -16.30 9.82
C ARG A 95 22.35 -15.87 10.50
N VAL A 96 22.47 -16.14 11.80
CA VAL A 96 23.67 -15.89 12.59
C VAL A 96 24.20 -17.24 13.08
N ARG A 97 25.26 -17.72 12.42
CA ARG A 97 25.81 -19.08 12.61
C ARG A 97 24.73 -20.15 12.33
N ASP A 98 24.34 -20.90 13.37
CA ASP A 98 23.36 -21.97 13.37
C ASP A 98 21.94 -21.49 13.71
N LYS A 99 21.76 -20.22 14.07
CA LYS A 99 20.48 -19.65 14.53
C LYS A 99 19.82 -18.79 13.46
N LEU A 100 18.49 -18.87 13.39
CA LEU A 100 17.68 -17.87 12.71
C LEU A 100 17.34 -16.78 13.73
N VAL A 101 17.77 -15.55 13.46
CA VAL A 101 17.57 -14.41 14.35
C VAL A 101 16.61 -13.44 13.68
N GLY A 102 15.61 -12.99 14.43
CA GLY A 102 14.62 -12.03 13.98
C GLY A 102 14.57 -10.76 14.83
N TYR A 103 14.29 -9.63 14.20
CA TYR A 103 14.00 -8.35 14.86
C TYR A 103 12.64 -7.82 14.39
N PRO A 104 11.73 -7.42 15.31
CA PRO A 104 10.44 -6.84 14.97
C PRO A 104 10.54 -5.56 14.12
N LEU A 105 9.61 -5.38 13.17
CA LEU A 105 9.49 -4.19 12.31
C LEU A 105 8.32 -3.29 12.76
N GLU A 106 8.44 -2.80 13.99
CA GLU A 106 7.46 -1.94 14.67
C GLU A 106 8.10 -0.63 15.18
N GLY A 107 7.27 0.33 15.59
CA GLY A 107 7.75 1.61 16.11
C GLY A 107 8.67 2.33 15.13
N GLU A 108 9.82 2.81 15.61
CA GLU A 108 10.83 3.50 14.80
C GLU A 108 11.44 2.62 13.70
N TYR A 109 11.45 1.29 13.90
CA TYR A 109 11.94 0.31 12.92
C TYR A 109 10.93 -0.02 11.83
N ALA A 110 9.69 0.49 11.93
CA ALA A 110 8.67 0.33 10.90
C ALA A 110 8.97 1.13 9.62
N PHE A 111 9.89 2.11 9.68
CA PHE A 111 10.25 2.98 8.55
C PHE A 111 11.77 3.11 8.34
N SER A 112 12.17 3.26 7.07
CA SER A 112 13.57 3.51 6.71
C SER A 112 13.93 5.00 6.84
N HIS A 113 14.39 5.42 8.02
CA HIS A 113 14.89 6.78 8.27
C HIS A 113 16.42 6.91 8.09
N GLU A 114 17.01 6.05 7.25
CA GLU A 114 18.45 5.94 7.08
C GLU A 114 18.99 6.72 5.86
N LEU A 115 20.32 6.89 5.82
CA LEU A 115 21.02 7.45 4.66
C LEU A 115 20.90 6.52 3.45
N LYS A 116 20.49 7.08 2.29
CA LYS A 116 20.42 6.34 1.03
C LYS A 116 21.74 6.45 0.26
N ALA A 117 22.15 5.34 -0.36
CA ALA A 117 23.26 5.35 -1.30
C ALA A 117 22.95 6.22 -2.53
N ALA A 118 23.98 6.87 -3.08
CA ALA A 118 23.87 7.73 -4.26
C ALA A 118 24.32 6.99 -5.52
N ASP A 119 23.57 7.12 -6.61
CA ASP A 119 23.96 6.64 -7.95
C ASP A 119 24.93 7.60 -8.66
N GLY A 120 25.08 8.81 -8.16
CA GLY A 120 25.92 9.85 -8.76
C GLY A 120 26.06 11.10 -7.92
N VAL A 121 27.03 11.93 -8.27
CA VAL A 121 27.31 13.22 -7.63
C VAL A 121 27.26 14.32 -8.69
N ILE A 122 26.52 15.38 -8.40
CA ILE A 122 26.44 16.57 -9.25
C ILE A 122 27.51 17.56 -8.79
N GLY A 123 28.31 18.08 -9.72
CA GLY A 123 29.32 19.09 -9.43
C GLY A 123 28.73 20.46 -9.09
N SER A 124 29.56 21.37 -8.60
CA SER A 124 29.12 22.72 -8.19
C SER A 124 28.38 23.46 -9.31
N LYS A 125 27.31 24.19 -8.96
CA LYS A 125 26.44 24.93 -9.89
C LYS A 125 25.75 24.04 -10.95
N GLY A 126 25.49 22.77 -10.63
CA GLY A 126 24.78 21.85 -11.54
C GLY A 126 25.61 21.40 -12.75
N LYS A 127 26.92 21.67 -12.74
CA LYS A 127 27.82 21.30 -13.84
C LYS A 127 28.57 20.02 -13.53
N GLY A 128 28.44 19.04 -14.44
CA GLY A 128 29.12 17.74 -14.37
C GLY A 128 28.34 16.73 -13.52
N LEU A 129 28.08 15.56 -14.10
CA LEU A 129 27.52 14.40 -13.40
C LEU A 129 28.61 13.32 -13.31
N LYS A 130 28.97 12.93 -12.08
CA LYS A 130 29.84 11.78 -11.83
C LYS A 130 28.97 10.61 -11.37
N ILE A 131 28.77 9.61 -12.23
CA ILE A 131 28.04 8.39 -11.88
C ILE A 131 28.92 7.55 -10.92
N LEU A 132 28.31 7.07 -9.84
CA LEU A 132 28.90 6.18 -8.85
C LEU A 132 28.38 4.76 -9.11
N GLY A 133 29.13 3.95 -9.86
CA GLY A 133 28.77 2.55 -10.16
C GLY A 133 28.66 2.27 -11.67
N THR A 134 27.99 1.17 -12.02
CA THR A 134 27.75 0.77 -13.41
C THR A 134 26.54 1.51 -13.96
N GLY A 135 26.70 2.25 -15.06
CA GLY A 135 25.64 3.09 -15.65
C GLY A 135 24.33 2.35 -16.00
N SER A 136 24.37 1.03 -16.17
CA SER A 136 23.21 0.16 -16.43
C SER A 136 22.18 0.12 -15.28
N ALA A 137 22.54 0.58 -14.08
CA ALA A 137 21.60 0.60 -12.95
C ALA A 137 20.46 1.60 -13.17
N ALA A 138 20.71 2.70 -13.89
CA ALA A 138 19.69 3.71 -14.18
C ALA A 138 18.63 3.20 -15.16
N GLU A 139 19.01 2.38 -16.14
CA GLU A 139 18.09 1.80 -17.14
C GLU A 139 17.11 0.79 -16.54
N ASN A 140 17.43 0.24 -15.36
CA ASN A 140 16.55 -0.66 -14.62
C ASN A 140 15.88 0.04 -13.42
N SER A 141 16.05 1.36 -13.29
CA SER A 141 15.48 2.13 -12.20
C SER A 141 14.24 2.88 -12.65
N VAL A 142 13.16 2.79 -11.88
CA VAL A 142 11.94 3.57 -12.09
C VAL A 142 11.68 4.46 -10.89
N PHE A 143 11.20 5.68 -11.16
CA PHE A 143 10.71 6.56 -10.11
C PHE A 143 9.24 6.31 -9.84
N LEU A 144 8.91 6.17 -8.56
CA LEU A 144 7.53 6.09 -8.06
C LEU A 144 7.31 7.27 -7.10
N MET A 145 6.50 8.23 -7.52
CA MET A 145 6.21 9.44 -6.74
C MET A 145 4.83 9.35 -6.09
N GLY A 146 4.73 9.67 -4.80
CA GLY A 146 3.46 9.81 -4.09
C GLY A 146 3.66 9.81 -2.58
N CYS A 147 2.57 9.88 -1.81
CA CYS A 147 2.62 10.08 -0.36
C CYS A 147 2.37 8.82 0.48
N ASP A 148 2.01 7.69 -0.15
CA ASP A 148 1.82 6.43 0.55
C ASP A 148 3.19 5.82 0.96
N PRO A 149 3.44 5.62 2.27
CA PRO A 149 4.67 4.98 2.72
C PRO A 149 4.81 3.51 2.29
N ALA A 150 3.72 2.79 1.99
CA ALA A 150 3.77 1.37 1.62
C ALA A 150 4.39 1.13 0.22
N PHE A 151 4.61 2.19 -0.57
CA PHE A 151 5.39 2.08 -1.82
C PHE A 151 6.80 1.52 -1.63
N THR A 152 7.43 1.73 -0.47
CA THR A 152 8.75 1.16 -0.20
C THR A 152 8.70 -0.35 0.04
N LEU A 153 7.57 -0.89 0.49
CA LEU A 153 7.36 -2.34 0.59
C LEU A 153 7.26 -2.96 -0.79
N LEU A 154 6.50 -2.32 -1.70
CA LEU A 154 6.46 -2.71 -3.10
C LEU A 154 7.87 -2.71 -3.72
N ALA A 155 8.65 -1.66 -3.49
CA ALA A 155 10.04 -1.59 -3.94
C ALA A 155 10.90 -2.75 -3.41
N ALA A 156 10.76 -3.10 -2.12
CA ALA A 156 11.48 -4.20 -1.51
C ALA A 156 11.10 -5.57 -2.11
N HIS A 157 9.80 -5.81 -2.35
CA HIS A 157 9.35 -7.03 -3.05
C HIS A 157 9.83 -7.10 -4.48
N VAL A 158 9.83 -5.98 -5.21
CA VAL A 158 10.40 -5.91 -6.57
C VAL A 158 11.87 -6.31 -6.57
N SER A 159 12.68 -5.75 -5.67
CA SER A 159 14.10 -6.09 -5.58
C SER A 159 14.36 -7.53 -5.11
N ARG A 160 13.45 -8.13 -4.33
CA ARG A 160 13.52 -9.57 -4.00
C ARG A 160 13.19 -10.45 -5.22
N LYS A 161 12.23 -10.05 -6.04
CA LYS A 161 11.82 -10.80 -7.24
C LYS A 161 12.85 -10.70 -8.36
N ASP A 162 13.41 -9.52 -8.59
CA ASP A 162 14.52 -9.29 -9.51
C ASP A 162 15.52 -8.30 -8.89
N PRO A 163 16.73 -8.74 -8.48
CA PRO A 163 17.75 -7.88 -7.92
C PRO A 163 18.23 -6.74 -8.83
N LYS A 164 17.96 -6.80 -10.14
CA LYS A 164 18.27 -5.71 -11.08
C LYS A 164 17.19 -4.63 -11.11
N ALA A 165 15.95 -4.99 -10.78
CA ALA A 165 14.80 -4.10 -10.81
C ALA A 165 14.80 -3.17 -9.59
N ARG A 166 14.85 -1.85 -9.82
CA ARG A 166 14.95 -0.84 -8.75
C ARG A 166 13.77 0.14 -8.81
N VAL A 167 12.96 0.18 -7.76
CA VAL A 167 11.90 1.18 -7.61
C VAL A 167 12.37 2.26 -6.62
N LEU A 168 12.54 3.48 -7.11
CA LEU A 168 13.02 4.62 -6.34
C LEU A 168 11.85 5.49 -5.89
N CYS A 169 11.35 5.23 -4.68
CA CYS A 169 10.24 5.99 -4.12
C CYS A 169 10.64 7.43 -3.75
N ARG A 170 9.74 8.38 -4.03
CA ARG A 170 9.87 9.80 -3.68
C ARG A 170 8.56 10.32 -3.13
N PHE A 171 8.62 10.99 -1.98
CA PHE A 171 7.45 11.62 -1.38
C PHE A 171 6.94 12.78 -2.25
N ALA A 172 5.65 12.78 -2.58
CA ALA A 172 4.95 13.87 -3.25
C ALA A 172 3.44 13.78 -2.95
N SER A 173 2.72 14.91 -2.92
CA SER A 173 1.26 14.89 -2.89
C SER A 173 0.69 14.30 -4.20
N SER A 174 -0.55 13.82 -4.20
CA SER A 174 -1.18 13.22 -5.38
C SER A 174 -1.19 14.15 -6.61
N HIS A 175 -1.47 15.43 -6.42
CA HIS A 175 -1.38 16.41 -7.51
C HIS A 175 0.06 16.60 -7.99
N ALA A 176 1.04 16.66 -7.08
CA ALA A 176 2.44 16.83 -7.45
C ALA A 176 3.00 15.62 -8.19
N SER A 177 2.63 14.39 -7.79
CA SER A 177 3.04 13.16 -8.46
C SER A 177 2.44 13.06 -9.87
N LEU A 178 1.15 13.31 -10.05
CA LEU A 178 0.49 13.31 -11.36
C LEU A 178 1.05 14.40 -12.29
N ASN A 179 1.33 15.60 -11.76
CA ASN A 179 1.92 16.67 -12.55
C ASN A 179 3.37 16.34 -12.96
N ALA A 180 4.16 15.69 -12.09
CA ALA A 180 5.50 15.21 -12.45
C ALA A 180 5.42 14.11 -13.53
N LEU A 181 4.41 13.23 -13.46
CA LEU A 181 4.18 12.20 -14.47
C LEU A 181 3.88 12.82 -15.84
N ALA A 182 2.98 13.80 -15.88
CA ALA A 182 2.64 14.53 -17.11
C ALA A 182 3.84 15.27 -17.74
N ARG A 183 4.84 15.66 -16.92
CA ARG A 183 6.09 16.29 -17.38
C ARG A 183 7.19 15.30 -17.73
N GLY A 184 6.97 13.99 -17.58
CA GLY A 184 7.99 12.96 -17.80
C GLY A 184 9.10 12.94 -16.75
N GLU A 185 8.85 13.47 -15.55
CA GLU A 185 9.83 13.55 -14.45
C GLU A 185 9.80 12.30 -13.53
N THR A 186 8.78 11.46 -13.68
CA THR A 186 8.63 10.18 -12.98
C THR A 186 8.04 9.14 -13.91
N HIS A 187 8.20 7.86 -13.58
CA HIS A 187 7.64 6.76 -14.36
C HIS A 187 6.23 6.40 -13.89
N ILE A 188 5.99 6.55 -12.58
CA ILE A 188 4.77 6.13 -11.92
C ILE A 188 4.36 7.22 -10.93
N ALA A 189 3.06 7.52 -10.88
CA ALA A 189 2.46 8.38 -9.88
C ALA A 189 1.49 7.59 -9.00
N GLY A 190 1.65 7.67 -7.69
CA GLY A 190 0.65 7.29 -6.70
C GLY A 190 -0.32 8.44 -6.44
N THR A 191 -1.61 8.14 -6.40
CA THR A 191 -2.69 9.11 -6.17
C THR A 191 -3.76 8.54 -5.24
N HIS A 192 -4.31 9.37 -4.35
CA HIS A 192 -5.46 9.04 -3.50
C HIS A 192 -6.28 10.31 -3.23
N LEU A 193 -7.08 10.69 -4.22
CA LEU A 193 -7.98 11.83 -4.13
C LEU A 193 -9.30 11.42 -3.48
N HIS A 194 -9.86 12.31 -2.66
CA HIS A 194 -11.17 12.10 -2.06
C HIS A 194 -12.27 12.22 -3.12
N ASP A 195 -13.13 11.20 -3.18
CA ASP A 195 -14.24 11.10 -4.11
C ASP A 195 -15.58 11.48 -3.44
N GLU A 196 -16.49 12.06 -4.22
CA GLU A 196 -17.92 11.92 -3.93
C GLU A 196 -18.34 10.47 -4.26
N PRO A 197 -19.28 9.87 -3.51
CA PRO A 197 -19.70 8.49 -3.74
C PRO A 197 -20.10 8.24 -5.21
N GLY A 198 -19.36 7.37 -5.91
CA GLY A 198 -19.60 7.00 -7.32
C GLY A 198 -18.72 7.72 -8.36
N SER A 199 -17.89 8.67 -7.94
CA SER A 199 -16.81 9.25 -8.76
C SER A 199 -15.55 8.36 -8.72
N SER A 200 -14.67 8.52 -9.72
CA SER A 200 -13.32 7.95 -9.73
C SER A 200 -12.29 9.07 -9.93
N ALA A 201 -12.15 9.96 -8.95
CA ALA A 201 -11.34 11.17 -9.02
C ALA A 201 -9.90 10.85 -9.40
N ASN A 202 -9.35 9.74 -8.87
CA ASN A 202 -8.04 9.23 -9.27
C ASN A 202 -7.97 8.96 -10.78
N VAL A 203 -8.97 8.27 -11.35
CA VAL A 203 -9.02 7.94 -12.78
C VAL A 203 -9.24 9.20 -13.63
N SER A 204 -10.14 10.09 -13.21
CA SER A 204 -10.41 11.34 -13.92
C SER A 204 -9.17 12.24 -13.95
N ALA A 205 -8.50 12.42 -12.81
CA ALA A 205 -7.26 13.19 -12.72
C ALA A 205 -6.13 12.54 -13.53
N ALA A 206 -5.98 11.22 -13.46
CA ALA A 206 -5.02 10.50 -14.30
C ALA A 206 -5.30 10.74 -15.78
N ARG A 207 -6.55 10.52 -16.22
CA ARG A 207 -6.96 10.68 -17.62
C ARG A 207 -6.72 12.07 -18.16
N GLU A 208 -6.96 13.11 -17.36
CA GLU A 208 -6.63 14.49 -17.73
C GLU A 208 -5.11 14.68 -17.90
N LYS A 209 -4.32 14.20 -16.94
CA LYS A 209 -2.87 14.48 -16.86
C LYS A 209 -2.04 13.72 -17.88
N ILE A 210 -2.44 12.50 -18.23
CA ILE A 210 -1.76 11.67 -19.23
C ILE A 210 -2.64 11.46 -20.48
N ALA A 211 -3.48 12.43 -20.82
CA ALA A 211 -4.40 12.35 -21.97
C ALA A 211 -3.71 12.09 -23.32
N LEU A 212 -2.44 12.50 -23.46
CA LEU A 212 -1.68 12.33 -24.70
C LEU A 212 -1.14 10.91 -24.90
N THR A 213 -0.73 10.24 -23.82
CA THR A 213 -0.13 8.90 -23.87
C THR A 213 -1.13 7.80 -23.53
N GLY A 214 -2.21 8.14 -22.82
CA GLY A 214 -3.05 7.15 -22.17
C GLY A 214 -2.29 6.39 -21.08
N GLY A 215 -2.95 5.46 -20.43
CA GLY A 215 -2.29 4.67 -19.40
C GLY A 215 -3.16 3.68 -18.66
N LEU A 216 -2.50 3.05 -17.70
CA LEU A 216 -3.07 2.10 -16.76
C LEU A 216 -3.21 2.78 -15.40
N VAL A 217 -4.40 2.64 -14.80
CA VAL A 217 -4.66 2.94 -13.40
C VAL A 217 -4.88 1.61 -12.68
N MET A 218 -4.00 1.30 -11.74
CA MET A 218 -4.01 0.04 -10.98
C MET A 218 -4.21 0.33 -9.49
N GLY A 219 -5.11 -0.42 -8.86
CA GLY A 219 -5.35 -0.31 -7.43
C GLY A 219 -4.12 -0.75 -6.63
N PHE A 220 -3.73 0.06 -5.65
CA PHE A 220 -2.57 -0.23 -4.80
C PHE A 220 -3.02 -0.76 -3.44
N SER A 221 -3.77 0.03 -2.68
CA SER A 221 -4.29 -0.33 -1.35
C SER A 221 -5.48 0.55 -0.99
N MET A 222 -6.29 0.07 -0.06
CA MET A 222 -7.15 0.93 0.76
C MET A 222 -6.37 1.36 1.99
N MET A 223 -6.52 2.60 2.43
CA MET A 223 -5.79 3.16 3.58
C MET A 223 -6.66 4.13 4.39
N GLU A 224 -6.47 4.12 5.71
CA GLU A 224 -7.14 5.03 6.62
C GLU A 224 -6.40 6.35 6.81
N GLU A 225 -7.14 7.44 6.64
CA GLU A 225 -6.71 8.82 6.87
C GLU A 225 -7.42 9.44 8.07
N GLY A 226 -6.71 10.26 8.82
CA GLY A 226 -7.26 10.82 10.05
C GLY A 226 -6.31 11.72 10.82
N LEU A 227 -6.60 11.88 12.11
CA LEU A 227 -5.79 12.66 13.04
C LEU A 227 -4.88 11.74 13.84
N MET A 228 -3.58 12.01 13.78
CA MET A 228 -2.58 11.46 14.70
C MET A 228 -2.58 12.34 15.95
N VAL A 229 -2.73 11.71 17.12
CA VAL A 229 -2.89 12.40 18.41
C VAL A 229 -1.99 11.77 19.46
N ALA A 230 -1.74 12.49 20.57
CA ALA A 230 -0.93 11.98 21.65
C ALA A 230 -1.48 10.63 22.20
N PRO A 231 -0.61 9.75 22.72
CA PRO A 231 -1.03 8.45 23.27
C PRO A 231 -2.10 8.60 24.35
N GLY A 232 -3.13 7.76 24.31
CA GLY A 232 -4.29 7.82 25.18
C GLY A 232 -5.34 8.87 24.78
N ASN A 233 -5.12 9.63 23.69
CA ASN A 233 -6.00 10.69 23.20
C ASN A 233 -6.50 11.63 24.33
N PRO A 234 -5.61 12.35 25.03
CA PRO A 234 -5.94 13.07 26.26
C PRO A 234 -6.96 14.20 26.07
N LEU A 235 -7.09 14.73 24.86
CA LEU A 235 -8.09 15.76 24.51
C LEU A 235 -9.42 15.16 24.03
N GLY A 236 -9.55 13.84 23.99
CA GLY A 236 -10.80 13.14 23.69
C GLY A 236 -11.33 13.39 22.28
N LEU A 237 -10.46 13.61 21.30
CA LEU A 237 -10.84 13.90 19.92
C LEU A 237 -11.52 12.67 19.28
N ARG A 238 -12.67 12.88 18.63
CA ARG A 238 -13.43 11.82 17.94
C ARG A 238 -13.69 12.15 16.47
N SER A 239 -13.58 13.42 16.10
CA SER A 239 -13.84 13.91 14.76
C SER A 239 -13.07 15.20 14.46
N ALA A 240 -13.06 15.62 13.20
CA ALA A 240 -12.51 16.91 12.80
C ALA A 240 -13.23 18.10 13.49
N ALA A 241 -14.52 17.97 13.82
CA ALA A 241 -15.29 19.03 14.47
C ALA A 241 -14.78 19.35 15.88
N ASP A 242 -14.20 18.38 16.60
CA ASP A 242 -13.70 18.57 17.97
C ASP A 242 -12.49 19.53 18.04
N LEU A 243 -11.81 19.74 16.90
CA LEU A 243 -10.74 20.73 16.75
C LEU A 243 -11.23 22.17 17.00
N ALA A 244 -12.53 22.42 16.85
CA ALA A 244 -13.16 23.72 17.07
C ALA A 244 -13.24 24.15 18.54
N SER A 245 -12.96 23.25 19.49
CA SER A 245 -13.05 23.52 20.94
C SER A 245 -12.09 24.63 21.43
N GLY A 246 -11.16 25.08 20.59
CA GLY A 246 -10.22 26.18 20.89
C GLY A 246 -9.04 25.79 21.78
N MET A 247 -9.03 24.58 22.33
CA MET A 247 -7.96 24.05 23.18
C MET A 247 -6.94 23.19 22.42
N VAL A 248 -7.22 22.86 21.16
CA VAL A 248 -6.43 21.91 20.36
C VAL A 248 -5.54 22.68 19.38
N ARG A 249 -4.22 22.50 19.48
CA ARG A 249 -3.26 23.06 18.53
C ARG A 249 -2.96 22.02 17.46
N ILE A 250 -3.24 22.32 16.22
CA ILE A 250 -2.92 21.42 15.13
C ILE A 250 -1.65 21.83 14.40
N VAL A 251 -1.07 20.88 13.69
CA VAL A 251 -0.19 21.17 12.55
C VAL A 251 -0.78 20.53 11.30
N ASN A 252 -0.83 21.30 10.23
CA ASN A 252 -1.61 21.01 9.06
C ASN A 252 -0.73 20.69 7.84
N ARG A 253 -1.36 20.35 6.71
CA ARG A 253 -0.71 20.21 5.40
C ARG A 253 -0.88 21.45 4.55
N GLU A 254 -0.03 21.56 3.54
CA GLU A 254 -0.09 22.61 2.54
C GLU A 254 -1.48 22.66 1.86
N PRO A 255 -1.96 23.85 1.45
CA PRO A 255 -3.20 23.97 0.69
C PRO A 255 -3.19 23.08 -0.56
N GLY A 256 -4.27 22.33 -0.77
CA GLY A 256 -4.41 21.40 -1.89
C GLY A 256 -3.82 19.99 -1.66
N ALA A 257 -3.20 19.72 -0.51
CA ALA A 257 -2.91 18.35 -0.09
C ALA A 257 -4.22 17.59 0.18
N ALA A 258 -4.31 16.32 -0.22
CA ALA A 258 -5.54 15.53 -0.11
C ALA A 258 -6.13 15.55 1.31
N LEU A 259 -5.33 15.21 2.33
CA LEU A 259 -5.79 15.23 3.72
C LEU A 259 -6.21 16.63 4.20
N ARG A 260 -5.62 17.71 3.65
CA ARG A 260 -6.05 19.08 3.98
C ARG A 260 -7.43 19.36 3.39
N VAL A 261 -7.65 18.96 2.14
CA VAL A 261 -8.96 19.10 1.48
C VAL A 261 -10.02 18.30 2.24
N LEU A 262 -9.71 17.08 2.69
CA LEU A 262 -10.58 16.28 3.54
C LEU A 262 -10.92 16.99 4.85
N LEU A 263 -9.90 17.53 5.54
CA LEU A 263 -10.13 18.29 6.79
C LEU A 263 -11.03 19.50 6.53
N ASP A 264 -10.74 20.28 5.49
CA ASP A 264 -11.47 21.50 5.16
C ASP A 264 -12.95 21.20 4.85
N ASP A 265 -13.24 20.11 4.13
CA ASP A 265 -14.60 19.62 3.86
C ASP A 265 -15.33 19.21 5.15
N GLN A 266 -14.67 18.46 6.04
CA GLN A 266 -15.26 18.04 7.32
C GLN A 266 -15.54 19.24 8.23
N LEU A 267 -14.64 20.22 8.27
CA LEU A 267 -14.83 21.46 9.02
C LEU A 267 -15.97 22.31 8.45
N ALA A 268 -16.06 22.41 7.12
CA ALA A 268 -17.15 23.12 6.45
C ALA A 268 -18.52 22.48 6.77
N LYS A 269 -18.62 21.14 6.72
CA LYS A 269 -19.83 20.39 7.11
C LYS A 269 -20.23 20.63 8.56
N ALA A 270 -19.26 20.83 9.45
CA ALA A 270 -19.47 21.15 10.86
C ALA A 270 -19.70 22.64 11.14
N GLY A 271 -19.62 23.52 10.12
CA GLY A 271 -19.72 24.97 10.30
C GLY A 271 -18.54 25.59 11.05
N VAL A 272 -17.38 24.92 11.07
CA VAL A 272 -16.17 25.35 11.77
C VAL A 272 -15.25 26.08 10.79
N PRO A 273 -14.99 27.39 10.98
CA PRO A 273 -14.03 28.09 10.15
C PRO A 273 -12.62 27.63 10.53
N GLY A 274 -11.87 27.13 9.56
CA GLY A 274 -10.48 26.71 9.74
C GLY A 274 -9.59 27.68 10.54
N PRO A 275 -9.60 29.00 10.26
CA PRO A 275 -8.84 29.99 11.02
C PRO A 275 -9.16 30.09 12.52
N ALA A 276 -10.29 29.53 12.98
CA ALA A 276 -10.61 29.46 14.41
C ALA A 276 -9.84 28.34 15.14
N ILE A 277 -9.20 27.42 14.41
CA ILE A 277 -8.43 26.31 14.99
C ILE A 277 -6.98 26.79 15.23
N PRO A 278 -6.46 26.74 16.47
CA PRO A 278 -5.08 27.08 16.74
C PRO A 278 -4.10 26.24 15.91
N GLY A 279 -3.19 26.91 15.19
CA GLY A 279 -2.17 26.24 14.36
C GLY A 279 -2.65 25.78 12.98
N TYR A 280 -3.87 26.13 12.56
CA TYR A 280 -4.42 25.74 11.25
C TYR A 280 -3.54 26.12 10.05
N GLU A 281 -2.88 27.27 10.11
CA GLU A 281 -1.95 27.77 9.09
C GLU A 281 -0.51 27.24 9.24
N LYS A 282 -0.21 26.55 10.35
CA LYS A 282 1.11 25.96 10.58
C LYS A 282 1.20 24.68 9.76
N THR A 283 2.07 24.64 8.76
CA THR A 283 2.15 23.51 7.83
C THR A 283 3.40 22.66 8.03
N VAL A 284 3.28 21.36 7.72
CA VAL A 284 4.39 20.40 7.59
C VAL A 284 4.44 19.80 6.19
N LYS A 285 5.60 19.27 5.81
CA LYS A 285 5.85 18.76 4.45
C LYS A 285 5.61 17.27 4.27
N SER A 286 5.45 16.53 5.37
CA SER A 286 5.21 15.09 5.33
C SER A 286 4.37 14.64 6.52
N HIS A 287 3.76 13.46 6.42
CA HIS A 287 3.05 12.84 7.53
C HIS A 287 3.99 12.59 8.72
N ASN A 288 5.22 12.15 8.46
CA ASN A 288 6.23 11.91 9.50
C ASN A 288 6.60 13.19 10.26
N GLN A 289 6.68 14.34 9.57
CA GLN A 289 6.87 15.62 10.25
C GLN A 289 5.66 15.98 11.13
N GLY A 290 4.43 15.71 10.66
CA GLY A 290 3.22 15.89 11.47
C GLY A 290 3.25 15.03 12.74
N ALA A 291 3.55 13.73 12.58
CA ALA A 291 3.67 12.78 13.69
C ALA A 291 4.75 13.22 14.69
N GLN A 292 5.93 13.64 14.19
CA GLN A 292 7.01 14.13 15.04
C GLN A 292 6.60 15.35 15.87
N MET A 293 5.84 16.30 15.28
CA MET A 293 5.35 17.48 15.98
C MET A 293 4.37 17.14 17.11
N VAL A 294 3.56 16.10 16.92
CA VAL A 294 2.66 15.59 17.98
C VAL A 294 3.46 14.85 19.05
N ALA A 295 4.37 13.96 18.64
CA ALA A 295 5.21 13.16 19.54
C ALA A 295 6.08 14.02 20.46
N CYS A 296 6.55 15.19 20.01
CA CYS A 296 7.32 16.13 20.84
C CYS A 296 6.46 17.19 21.58
N GLY A 297 5.12 17.11 21.49
CA GLY A 297 4.20 18.05 22.14
C GLY A 297 4.13 19.45 21.52
N ALA A 298 4.71 19.64 20.33
CA ALA A 298 4.69 20.90 19.59
C ALA A 298 3.37 21.14 18.83
N ALA A 299 2.53 20.12 18.74
CA ALA A 299 1.12 20.14 18.33
C ALA A 299 0.37 19.05 19.13
N ASP A 300 -0.95 19.18 19.23
CA ASP A 300 -1.83 18.22 19.90
C ASP A 300 -2.46 17.23 18.91
N ALA A 301 -2.59 17.63 17.64
CA ALA A 301 -3.04 16.76 16.55
C ALA A 301 -2.36 17.12 15.21
N ALA A 302 -2.23 16.13 14.33
CA ALA A 302 -1.75 16.31 12.96
C ALA A 302 -2.49 15.38 11.98
N LEU A 303 -2.64 15.82 10.72
CA LEU A 303 -3.20 14.97 9.68
C LEU A 303 -2.19 13.90 9.24
N GLY A 304 -2.63 12.64 9.17
CA GLY A 304 -1.77 11.55 8.73
C GLY A 304 -2.49 10.23 8.51
N LEU A 305 -1.68 9.17 8.46
CA LEU A 305 -2.10 7.80 8.19
C LEU A 305 -1.94 6.97 9.45
N ARG A 306 -2.84 6.01 9.68
CA ARG A 306 -2.79 5.13 10.86
C ARG A 306 -1.43 4.43 11.08
N PRO A 307 -0.74 3.83 10.07
CA PRO A 307 0.53 3.18 10.33
C PRO A 307 1.64 4.15 10.75
N ILE A 308 1.53 5.42 10.33
CA ILE A 308 2.48 6.46 10.73
C ILE A 308 2.26 6.84 12.20
N ALA A 309 1.01 6.97 12.63
CA ALA A 309 0.69 7.18 14.04
C ALA A 309 1.31 6.07 14.89
N HIS A 310 1.05 4.81 14.52
CA HIS A 310 1.53 3.63 15.24
C HIS A 310 3.06 3.57 15.34
N ALA A 311 3.78 3.86 14.25
CA ALA A 311 5.25 3.87 14.25
C ALA A 311 5.86 4.93 15.18
N PHE A 312 5.18 6.06 15.36
CA PHE A 312 5.59 7.10 16.30
C PHE A 312 5.02 6.87 17.73
N GLY A 313 4.38 5.73 17.96
CA GLY A 313 3.74 5.41 19.24
C GLY A 313 2.52 6.28 19.57
N LEU A 314 1.91 6.93 18.57
CA LEU A 314 0.77 7.83 18.69
C LEU A 314 -0.56 7.09 18.55
N ASP A 315 -1.62 7.68 19.11
CA ASP A 315 -2.99 7.25 18.86
C ASP A 315 -3.53 7.87 17.56
N PHE A 316 -4.65 7.31 17.08
CA PHE A 316 -5.23 7.70 15.80
C PHE A 316 -6.76 7.80 15.84
N VAL A 317 -7.28 8.91 15.32
CA VAL A 317 -8.72 9.16 15.15
C VAL A 317 -9.04 9.07 13.66
N PRO A 318 -9.72 8.01 13.19
CA PRO A 318 -10.03 7.83 11.78
C PRO A 318 -11.06 8.87 11.30
N ILE A 319 -10.87 9.37 10.08
CA ILE A 319 -11.80 10.29 9.41
C ILE A 319 -12.38 9.65 8.14
N ALA A 320 -11.52 9.05 7.31
CA ALA A 320 -11.93 8.44 6.04
C ALA A 320 -11.06 7.24 5.69
N GLU A 321 -11.62 6.34 4.89
CA GLU A 321 -10.88 5.32 4.16
C GLU A 321 -10.82 5.73 2.69
N VAL A 322 -9.64 5.65 2.08
CA VAL A 322 -9.43 6.05 0.69
C VAL A 322 -8.67 4.98 -0.08
N ARG A 323 -8.88 4.93 -1.40
CA ARG A 323 -8.10 4.09 -2.30
C ARG A 323 -6.89 4.85 -2.83
N CYS A 324 -5.71 4.25 -2.69
CA CYS A 324 -4.54 4.64 -3.43
C CYS A 324 -4.42 3.85 -4.74
N ASP A 325 -4.20 4.57 -5.83
CA ASP A 325 -3.99 4.02 -7.18
C ASP A 325 -2.59 4.38 -7.70
N LEU A 326 -1.99 3.47 -8.47
CA LEU A 326 -0.81 3.71 -9.28
C LEU A 326 -1.21 4.05 -10.72
N VAL A 327 -0.65 5.13 -11.25
CA VAL A 327 -0.85 5.60 -12.62
C VAL A 327 0.42 5.39 -13.42
N ILE A 328 0.31 4.63 -14.51
CA ILE A 328 1.44 4.22 -15.36
C ILE A 328 1.10 4.59 -16.82
N PRO A 329 1.89 5.46 -17.47
CA PRO A 329 1.72 5.79 -18.89
C PRO A 329 1.88 4.56 -19.80
N SER A 330 1.07 4.47 -20.86
CA SER A 330 1.06 3.31 -21.77
C SER A 330 2.42 3.04 -22.43
N ASP A 331 3.18 4.09 -22.72
CA ASP A 331 4.52 4.01 -23.33
C ASP A 331 5.60 3.51 -22.37
N LEU A 332 5.35 3.52 -21.06
CA LEU A 332 6.27 3.02 -20.03
C LEU A 332 5.91 1.62 -19.53
N ILE A 333 4.74 1.08 -19.86
CA ILE A 333 4.22 -0.17 -19.28
C ILE A 333 5.14 -1.38 -19.54
N GLU A 334 5.86 -1.36 -20.67
CA GLU A 334 6.80 -2.42 -21.07
C GLU A 334 8.18 -2.30 -20.43
N HIS A 335 8.43 -1.25 -19.63
CA HIS A 335 9.70 -1.11 -18.91
C HIS A 335 9.93 -2.33 -18.00
N PRO A 336 11.11 -2.99 -18.04
CA PRO A 336 11.35 -4.26 -17.34
C PRO A 336 10.98 -4.22 -15.85
N THR A 337 11.42 -3.18 -15.15
CA THR A 337 11.10 -2.97 -13.72
C THR A 337 9.61 -2.74 -13.45
N ILE A 338 8.89 -2.09 -14.37
CA ILE A 338 7.44 -1.90 -14.24
C ILE A 338 6.73 -3.25 -14.39
N ARG A 339 7.15 -4.09 -15.34
CA ARG A 339 6.59 -5.44 -15.49
C ARG A 339 6.80 -6.29 -14.23
N VAL A 340 8.01 -6.28 -13.65
CA VAL A 340 8.28 -6.97 -12.38
C VAL A 340 7.38 -6.43 -11.27
N MET A 341 7.22 -5.10 -11.19
CA MET A 341 6.35 -4.45 -10.21
C MET A 341 4.89 -4.85 -10.36
N LEU A 342 4.35 -4.83 -11.57
CA LEU A 342 2.97 -5.24 -11.86
C LEU A 342 2.74 -6.69 -11.46
N ASP A 343 3.68 -7.58 -11.75
CA ASP A 343 3.58 -8.96 -11.30
C ASP A 343 3.62 -9.09 -9.77
N VAL A 344 4.49 -8.32 -9.09
CA VAL A 344 4.60 -8.33 -7.62
C VAL A 344 3.26 -7.94 -6.99
N MET A 345 2.55 -6.96 -7.56
CA MET A 345 1.23 -6.55 -7.08
C MET A 345 0.16 -7.66 -7.20
N GLN A 346 0.39 -8.67 -8.03
CA GLN A 346 -0.48 -9.86 -8.13
C GLN A 346 -0.12 -10.96 -7.13
N THR A 347 1.01 -10.85 -6.43
CA THR A 347 1.46 -11.92 -5.53
C THR A 347 0.74 -11.87 -4.19
N ARG A 348 0.41 -13.06 -3.67
CA ARG A 348 -0.16 -13.25 -2.34
C ARG A 348 0.71 -12.64 -1.24
N HIS A 349 2.00 -12.94 -1.24
CA HIS A 349 2.96 -12.44 -0.24
C HIS A 349 2.95 -10.92 -0.10
N PHE A 350 2.83 -10.19 -1.21
CA PHE A 350 2.73 -8.73 -1.16
C PHE A 350 1.42 -8.27 -0.53
N ARG A 351 0.28 -8.87 -0.94
CA ARG A 351 -1.03 -8.55 -0.38
C ARG A 351 -1.12 -8.85 1.12
N GLU A 352 -0.54 -9.97 1.56
CA GLU A 352 -0.46 -10.32 2.98
C GLU A 352 0.37 -9.33 3.77
N GLU A 353 1.52 -8.87 3.25
CA GLU A 353 2.31 -7.85 3.96
C GLU A 353 1.56 -6.50 4.06
N ILE A 354 0.79 -6.13 3.04
CA ILE A 354 -0.07 -4.93 3.08
C ILE A 354 -1.17 -5.08 4.15
N ASP A 355 -1.80 -6.26 4.25
CA ASP A 355 -2.88 -6.54 5.22
C ASP A 355 -2.37 -6.54 6.68
N LEU A 356 -1.08 -6.82 6.89
CA LEU A 356 -0.44 -6.70 8.21
C LEU A 356 -0.23 -5.23 8.65
N LEU A 357 -0.39 -4.25 7.77
CA LEU A 357 -0.27 -2.84 8.13
C LEU A 357 -1.60 -2.35 8.72
N ARG A 358 -1.55 -1.87 9.97
CA ARG A 358 -2.72 -1.32 10.65
C ARG A 358 -3.33 -0.16 9.84
N GLY A 359 -4.60 -0.30 9.48
CA GLY A 359 -5.36 0.70 8.69
C GLY A 359 -5.12 0.61 7.19
N TYR A 360 -4.60 -0.52 6.68
CA TYR A 360 -4.53 -0.82 5.25
C TYR A 360 -5.31 -2.11 4.97
N HIS A 361 -5.87 -2.19 3.76
CA HIS A 361 -6.47 -3.42 3.25
C HIS A 361 -6.12 -3.63 1.77
N PRO A 362 -5.79 -4.87 1.35
CA PRO A 362 -5.33 -5.16 -0.01
C PRO A 362 -6.46 -5.40 -1.03
N GLY A 363 -7.72 -5.06 -0.69
CA GLY A 363 -8.91 -5.50 -1.44
C GLY A 363 -8.96 -5.12 -2.93
N GLN A 364 -8.19 -4.11 -3.35
CA GLN A 364 -8.02 -3.74 -4.78
C GLN A 364 -6.57 -3.78 -5.26
N THR A 365 -5.66 -4.36 -4.48
CA THR A 365 -4.24 -4.43 -4.81
C THR A 365 -4.02 -5.26 -6.07
N GLY A 366 -3.47 -4.61 -7.11
CA GLY A 366 -3.22 -5.23 -8.41
C GLY A 366 -4.43 -5.24 -9.34
N ALA A 367 -5.61 -4.76 -8.92
CA ALA A 367 -6.76 -4.69 -9.80
C ALA A 367 -6.57 -3.59 -10.85
N VAL A 368 -6.92 -3.88 -12.11
CA VAL A 368 -7.00 -2.84 -13.16
C VAL A 368 -8.27 -2.02 -12.91
N ILE A 369 -8.10 -0.77 -12.49
CA ILE A 369 -9.21 0.15 -12.22
C ILE A 369 -9.67 0.82 -13.51
N ALA A 370 -8.73 1.25 -14.34
CA ALA A 370 -9.01 1.83 -15.64
C ALA A 370 -7.83 1.64 -16.60
N GLN A 371 -8.15 1.59 -17.88
CA GLN A 371 -7.19 1.66 -18.97
C GLN A 371 -7.77 2.56 -20.05
N PHE A 372 -6.96 3.44 -20.63
CA PHE A 372 -7.40 4.39 -21.63
C PHE A 372 -6.30 4.88 -22.55
#